data_AF-A0A2Z6R7E8-F1
#
_entry.id   AF-A0A2Z6R7E8-F1
#
_cell.length_a   1.000
_cell.length_b   1.000
_cell.length_c   1.000
_cell.angle_alpha   90.00
_cell.angle_beta   90.00
_cell.angle_gamma   90.00
#
_symmetry.space_group_name_H-M   'P 1'
#
loop_
_entity.id
_entity.type
_entity.pdbx_description
1 polymer ?
#
loop_
_entity_poly.entity_id
_entity_poly.type
_entity_poly.pdbx_seq_one_letter_code
_entity_poly.pdbx_strand_id
1 'polypeptide(L)'
;MGKAKRTRKFAEVKRIINPADSRLKSVQEKQKKKQEEKAKESVRNVPQVASSLFFRYNTALGPPYRILVDTNFINFSIQNKLELVQSMMNCLYAKCIPCITDCVMAELEKLGPKYRIALRVARDPRFERLPCTHKGTYADDCLAQRVTQHKCYIVATCDRDLKRRIRKIPGIPIMYISKRRYTIERLPEAYGAPA
;
A
#
# COMPACT_ATOMS: atom_id res chain seq x y z
N MET A 1 12.93 -12.53 72.21
CA MET A 1 12.59 -12.19 70.81
C MET A 1 12.31 -10.69 70.71
N GLY A 2 13.05 -9.94 69.88
CA GLY A 2 12.94 -8.47 69.82
C GLY A 2 11.70 -8.00 69.06
N LYS A 3 10.85 -7.19 69.70
CA LYS A 3 9.67 -6.57 69.06
C LYS A 3 10.12 -5.59 67.96
N ALA A 4 9.52 -5.70 66.77
CA ALA A 4 9.78 -4.77 65.67
C ALA A 4 9.32 -3.35 66.06
N LYS A 5 10.25 -2.38 66.07
CA LYS A 5 10.02 -1.01 66.55
C LYS A 5 9.25 -0.10 65.58
N ARG A 6 9.00 -0.53 64.33
CA ARG A 6 8.30 0.25 63.30
C ARG A 6 7.26 -0.61 62.58
N THR A 7 6.03 -0.10 62.52
CA THR A 7 4.94 -0.69 61.73
C THR A 7 5.17 -0.40 60.25
N ARG A 8 4.96 -1.41 59.40
CA ARG A 8 5.05 -1.26 57.94
C ARG A 8 3.84 -0.47 57.43
N LYS A 9 4.04 0.42 56.46
CA LYS A 9 2.94 1.13 55.80
C LYS A 9 2.32 0.21 54.74
N PHE A 10 0.99 0.30 54.59
CA PHE A 10 0.28 -0.41 53.52
C PHE A 10 0.46 0.32 52.18
N ALA A 11 0.50 -0.46 51.08
CA ALA A 11 0.61 0.04 49.70
C ALA A 11 1.85 0.90 49.38
N GLU A 12 3.02 0.56 49.94
CA GLU A 12 4.28 1.18 49.53
C GLU A 12 4.63 0.80 48.08
N VAL A 13 4.64 1.81 47.21
CA VAL A 13 5.08 1.67 45.81
C VAL A 13 6.47 2.27 45.61
N LYS A 14 7.18 1.76 44.62
CA LYS A 14 8.45 2.36 44.17
C LYS A 14 8.18 3.79 43.68
N ARG A 15 9.00 4.75 44.10
CA ARG A 15 8.86 6.14 43.64
C ARG A 15 9.13 6.21 42.14
N ILE A 16 8.14 6.64 41.38
CA ILE A 16 8.22 6.90 39.93
C ILE A 16 8.13 8.42 39.73
N ILE A 17 8.71 8.92 38.64
CA ILE A 17 8.61 10.33 38.29
C ILE A 17 7.15 10.72 38.03
N ASN A 18 6.69 11.80 38.65
CA ASN A 18 5.33 12.28 38.48
C ASN A 18 5.22 12.97 37.11
N PRO A 19 4.17 12.71 36.30
CA PRO A 19 3.90 13.49 35.10
C PRO A 19 3.86 15.01 35.35
N ALA A 20 3.50 15.48 36.54
CA ALA A 20 3.49 16.92 36.88
C ALA A 20 4.83 17.46 37.42
N ASP A 21 5.92 16.67 37.38
CA ASP A 21 7.23 17.07 37.90
C ASP A 21 7.80 18.29 37.15
N SER A 22 8.39 19.23 37.89
CA SER A 22 8.97 20.46 37.35
C SER A 22 10.07 20.21 36.31
N ARG A 23 10.77 19.07 36.40
CA ARG A 23 11.81 18.65 35.45
C ARG A 23 11.26 18.31 34.05
N LEU A 24 9.97 17.96 33.97
CA LEU A 24 9.30 17.61 32.72
C LEU A 24 8.59 18.81 32.05
N LYS A 25 8.48 19.96 32.74
CA LYS A 25 7.75 21.14 32.26
C LYS A 25 8.24 21.64 30.89
N SER A 26 9.56 21.69 30.67
CA SER A 26 10.12 22.14 29.39
C SER A 26 9.79 21.23 28.21
N VAL A 27 9.68 19.92 28.44
CA VAL A 27 9.29 18.93 27.42
C VAL A 27 7.79 19.03 27.15
N GLN A 28 6.97 19.20 28.20
CA GLN A 28 5.53 19.34 28.09
C GLN A 28 5.12 20.64 27.40
N GLU A 29 5.77 21.75 27.71
CA GLU A 29 5.53 23.03 27.05
C GLU A 29 5.90 22.97 25.57
N LYS A 30 7.02 22.31 25.21
CA LYS A 30 7.38 22.09 23.80
C LYS A 30 6.37 21.20 23.07
N GLN A 31 5.83 20.18 23.74
CA GLN A 31 4.79 19.32 23.16
C GLN A 31 3.46 20.04 23.01
N LYS A 32 3.05 20.84 24.01
CA LYS A 32 1.84 21.67 23.96
C LYS A 32 1.93 22.73 22.87
N LYS A 33 3.04 23.45 22.75
CA LYS A 33 3.27 24.41 21.66
C LYS A 33 3.16 23.74 20.28
N LYS A 34 3.78 22.57 20.09
CA LYS A 34 3.63 21.78 18.84
C LYS A 34 2.20 21.33 18.58
N GLN A 35 1.43 21.01 19.62
CA GLN A 35 0.01 20.63 19.48
C GLN A 35 -0.87 21.84 19.16
N GLU A 36 -0.62 22.99 19.79
CA GLU A 36 -1.31 24.24 19.51
C GLU A 36 -1.01 24.77 18.11
N GLU A 37 0.24 24.67 17.64
CA GLU A 37 0.62 24.99 16.26
C GLU A 37 -0.12 24.09 15.27
N LYS A 38 -0.13 22.76 15.50
CA LYS A 38 -0.89 21.81 14.69
C LYS A 38 -2.41 22.07 14.72
N ALA A 39 -2.94 22.53 15.84
CA ALA A 39 -4.35 22.88 15.98
C ALA A 39 -4.68 24.17 15.23
N LYS A 40 -3.80 25.18 15.29
CA LYS A 40 -3.94 26.43 14.52
C LYS A 40 -3.85 26.19 13.01
N GLU A 41 -3.04 25.23 12.58
CA GLU A 41 -2.91 24.81 11.17
C GLU A 41 -3.99 23.82 10.70
N SER A 42 -4.98 23.47 11.54
CA SER A 42 -6.00 22.48 11.20
C SER A 42 -7.03 23.01 10.19
N VAL A 43 -6.61 23.20 8.95
CA VAL A 43 -7.50 23.45 7.82
C VAL A 43 -8.23 22.16 7.48
N ARG A 44 -9.57 22.22 7.42
CA ARG A 44 -10.40 21.08 7.02
C ARG A 44 -10.21 20.81 5.53
N ASN A 45 -9.28 19.92 5.18
CA ASN A 45 -9.12 19.44 3.81
C ASN A 45 -10.14 18.33 3.53
N VAL A 46 -11.17 18.64 2.74
CA VAL A 46 -12.07 17.64 2.17
C VAL A 46 -11.63 17.38 0.73
N PRO A 47 -11.05 16.20 0.43
CA PRO A 47 -10.61 15.90 -0.93
C PRO A 47 -11.84 15.83 -1.85
N GLN A 48 -11.78 16.53 -2.98
CA GLN A 48 -12.80 16.42 -4.01
C GLN A 48 -12.75 15.05 -4.69
N VAL A 49 -13.93 14.54 -5.07
CA VAL A 49 -14.02 13.29 -5.83
C VAL A 49 -13.51 13.53 -7.26
N ALA A 50 -12.70 12.60 -7.77
CA ALA A 50 -12.16 12.68 -9.12
C ALA A 50 -13.28 12.79 -10.18
N SER A 51 -13.12 13.69 -11.14
CA SER A 51 -14.07 13.94 -12.23
C SER A 51 -14.27 12.75 -13.16
N SER A 52 -13.29 11.84 -13.24
CA SER A 52 -13.37 10.62 -14.05
C SER A 52 -14.31 9.55 -13.48
N LEU A 53 -14.80 9.73 -12.24
CA LEU A 53 -15.73 8.78 -11.63
C LEU A 53 -17.17 9.22 -11.88
N PHE A 54 -17.90 8.41 -12.65
CA PHE A 54 -19.36 8.42 -12.65
C PHE A 54 -19.85 7.43 -11.58
N PHE A 55 -20.16 7.95 -10.39
CA PHE A 55 -20.41 7.17 -9.17
C PHE A 55 -19.25 6.22 -8.82
N ARG A 56 -19.33 4.96 -9.26
CA ARG A 56 -18.31 3.92 -9.08
C ARG A 56 -17.63 3.49 -10.38
N TYR A 57 -18.19 3.88 -11.52
CA TYR A 57 -17.64 3.61 -12.84
C TYR A 57 -16.56 4.65 -13.14
N ASN A 58 -15.42 4.21 -13.69
CA ASN A 58 -14.29 5.08 -13.99
C ASN A 58 -14.09 5.16 -15.49
N THR A 59 -14.48 6.28 -16.09
CA THR A 59 -14.43 6.51 -17.55
C THR A 59 -13.02 6.76 -18.06
N ALA A 60 -12.06 7.06 -17.18
CA ALA A 60 -10.67 7.35 -17.56
C ALA A 60 -9.82 6.10 -17.81
N LEU A 61 -10.35 4.91 -17.55
CA LEU A 61 -9.67 3.65 -17.83
C LEU A 61 -9.94 3.25 -19.28
N GLY A 62 -8.97 3.51 -20.15
CA GLY A 62 -9.02 3.09 -21.55
C GLY A 62 -7.71 2.43 -21.99
N PRO A 63 -7.71 1.70 -23.13
CA PRO A 63 -6.49 1.24 -23.77
C PRO A 63 -5.60 2.44 -24.15
N PRO A 64 -4.27 2.40 -23.90
CA PRO A 64 -3.51 1.32 -23.28
C PRO A 64 -3.67 1.27 -21.76
N TYR A 65 -3.99 0.08 -21.23
CA TYR A 65 -4.16 -0.11 -19.79
C TYR A 65 -2.82 -0.10 -19.07
N ARG A 66 -2.70 0.76 -18.06
CA ARG A 66 -1.52 0.82 -17.17
C ARG A 66 -1.77 -0.04 -15.95
N ILE A 67 -0.91 -1.04 -15.73
CA ILE A 67 -1.12 -2.05 -14.69
C ILE A 67 0.01 -1.95 -13.69
N LEU A 68 -0.28 -1.53 -12.46
CA LEU A 68 0.69 -1.55 -11.37
C LEU A 68 0.91 -2.98 -10.89
N VAL A 69 2.17 -3.43 -10.93
CA VAL A 69 2.55 -4.80 -10.59
C VAL A 69 3.17 -4.85 -9.19
N ASP A 70 2.69 -5.79 -8.39
CA ASP A 70 3.19 -6.10 -7.04
C ASP A 70 4.24 -7.25 -7.08
N THR A 71 5.13 -7.31 -6.08
CA THR A 71 6.22 -8.31 -5.99
C THR A 71 5.66 -9.74 -5.96
N ASN A 72 4.63 -9.96 -5.15
CA ASN A 72 3.96 -11.26 -5.01
C ASN A 72 3.32 -11.70 -6.32
N PHE A 73 2.75 -10.78 -7.09
CA PHE A 73 2.11 -11.10 -8.36
C PHE A 73 3.11 -11.67 -9.38
N ILE A 74 4.32 -11.10 -9.45
CA ILE A 74 5.39 -11.60 -10.33
C ILE A 74 5.79 -13.02 -9.92
N ASN A 75 5.95 -13.27 -8.62
CA ASN A 75 6.32 -14.58 -8.10
C ASN A 75 5.27 -15.64 -8.42
N PHE A 76 3.99 -15.34 -8.20
CA PHE A 76 2.90 -16.26 -8.56
C PHE A 76 2.78 -16.45 -10.07
N SER A 77 3.10 -15.45 -10.89
CA SER A 77 3.11 -15.58 -12.35
C SER A 77 4.19 -16.56 -12.81
N ILE A 78 5.39 -16.44 -12.26
CA ILE A 78 6.51 -17.35 -12.55
C ILE A 78 6.18 -18.77 -12.09
N GLN A 79 5.61 -18.93 -10.88
CA GLN A 79 5.21 -20.24 -10.36
C GLN A 79 4.16 -20.94 -11.25
N ASN A 80 3.22 -20.17 -11.81
CA ASN A 80 2.20 -20.69 -12.72
C ASN A 80 2.65 -20.75 -14.19
N LYS A 81 3.91 -20.42 -14.50
CA LYS A 81 4.48 -20.39 -15.85
C LYS A 81 3.72 -19.45 -16.80
N LEU A 82 3.28 -18.31 -16.29
CA LEU A 82 2.57 -17.29 -17.06
C LEU A 82 3.53 -16.18 -17.46
N GLU A 83 3.57 -15.88 -18.76
CA GLU A 83 4.26 -14.69 -19.26
C GLU A 83 3.39 -13.46 -18.95
N LEU A 84 3.92 -12.49 -18.20
CA LEU A 84 3.14 -11.38 -17.65
C LEU A 84 2.43 -10.56 -18.73
N VAL A 85 3.17 -10.06 -19.74
CA VAL A 85 2.61 -9.15 -20.75
C VAL A 85 1.57 -9.85 -21.60
N GLN A 86 1.87 -11.06 -22.10
CA GLN A 86 0.94 -11.84 -22.90
C GLN A 86 -0.31 -12.22 -22.10
N SER A 87 -0.15 -12.65 -20.85
CA SER A 87 -1.27 -13.03 -20.00
C SER A 87 -2.16 -11.84 -19.63
N MET A 88 -1.58 -10.64 -19.46
CA MET A 88 -2.34 -9.39 -19.27
C MET A 88 -3.15 -9.03 -20.51
N MET A 89 -2.53 -9.08 -21.69
CA MET A 89 -3.22 -8.82 -22.97
C MET A 89 -4.35 -9.82 -23.23
N ASN A 90 -4.12 -11.10 -22.94
CA ASN A 90 -5.14 -12.14 -23.08
C ASN A 90 -6.32 -11.97 -22.10
N CYS A 91 -6.10 -11.31 -20.95
CA CYS A 91 -7.13 -11.05 -19.95
C CYS A 91 -7.99 -9.82 -20.31
N LEU A 92 -7.35 -8.75 -20.78
CA LEU A 92 -8.00 -7.47 -21.04
C LEU A 92 -8.39 -7.27 -22.51
N TYR A 93 -7.95 -8.16 -23.40
CA TYR A 93 -8.14 -8.07 -24.86
C TYR A 93 -7.69 -6.73 -25.47
N ALA A 94 -6.72 -6.08 -24.84
CA ALA A 94 -6.24 -4.75 -25.21
C ALA A 94 -4.74 -4.61 -24.89
N LYS A 95 -4.12 -3.55 -25.43
CA LYS A 95 -2.71 -3.23 -25.16
C LYS A 95 -2.53 -2.90 -23.67
N CYS A 96 -1.63 -3.63 -23.02
CA CYS A 96 -1.32 -3.48 -21.60
C CYS A 96 0.13 -3.03 -21.42
N ILE A 97 0.34 -2.06 -20.55
CA ILE A 97 1.67 -1.58 -20.14
C ILE A 97 1.82 -1.93 -18.66
N PRO A 98 2.65 -2.93 -18.31
CA PRO A 98 2.95 -3.20 -16.91
C PRO A 98 3.86 -2.11 -16.36
N CYS A 99 3.51 -1.59 -15.20
CA CYS A 99 4.22 -0.54 -14.50
C CYS A 99 4.75 -1.08 -13.17
N ILE A 100 6.02 -0.84 -12.87
CA ILE A 100 6.66 -1.21 -11.60
C ILE A 100 7.11 0.06 -10.89
N THR A 101 6.84 0.14 -9.59
CA THR A 101 7.30 1.24 -8.74
C THR A 101 8.69 0.95 -8.17
N ASP A 102 9.45 2.01 -7.87
CA ASP A 102 10.79 1.85 -7.29
C ASP A 102 10.78 1.07 -5.97
N CYS A 103 9.73 1.19 -5.16
CA CYS A 103 9.60 0.42 -3.92
C CYS A 103 9.45 -1.08 -4.17
N VAL A 104 8.61 -1.48 -5.14
CA VAL A 104 8.43 -2.89 -5.53
C VAL A 104 9.75 -3.44 -6.07
N MET A 105 10.46 -2.64 -6.86
CA MET A 105 11.78 -3.01 -7.37
C MET A 105 12.80 -3.22 -6.25
N ALA A 106 12.85 -2.30 -5.28
CA ALA A 106 13.72 -2.40 -4.11
C ALA A 106 13.36 -3.61 -3.21
N GLU A 107 12.07 -3.95 -3.07
CA GLU A 107 11.65 -5.15 -2.36
C GLU A 107 12.13 -6.44 -3.05
N LEU A 108 12.03 -6.51 -4.38
CA LEU A 108 12.56 -7.66 -5.15
C LEU A 108 14.08 -7.82 -4.98
N GLU A 109 14.82 -6.72 -4.89
CA GLU A 109 16.27 -6.75 -4.65
C GLU A 109 16.60 -7.23 -3.22
N LYS A 110 15.81 -6.83 -2.22
CA LYS A 110 15.98 -7.26 -0.81
C LYS A 110 15.67 -8.74 -0.59
N LEU A 111 14.74 -9.32 -1.36
CA LEU A 111 14.36 -10.73 -1.24
C LEU A 111 15.49 -11.70 -1.67
N GLY A 112 16.56 -11.18 -2.29
CA GLY A 112 17.81 -11.90 -2.50
C GLY A 112 17.82 -12.85 -3.72
N PRO A 113 18.81 -13.76 -3.80
CA PRO A 113 19.10 -14.52 -5.02
C PRO A 113 18.00 -15.50 -5.44
N LYS A 114 17.12 -15.92 -4.50
CA LYS A 114 15.98 -16.80 -4.80
C LYS A 114 15.00 -16.17 -5.80
N TYR A 115 14.92 -14.84 -5.81
CA TYR A 115 14.00 -14.08 -6.67
C TYR A 115 14.71 -13.42 -7.86
N ARG A 116 15.92 -13.88 -8.21
CA ARG A 116 16.69 -13.35 -9.35
C ARG A 116 15.96 -13.42 -10.68
N ILE A 117 15.13 -14.45 -10.88
CA ILE A 117 14.30 -14.59 -12.09
C ILE A 117 13.22 -13.50 -12.11
N ALA A 118 12.53 -13.27 -10.99
CA ALA A 118 11.55 -12.20 -10.85
C ALA A 118 12.19 -10.82 -11.09
N LEU A 119 13.39 -10.60 -10.55
CA LEU A 119 14.15 -9.37 -10.78
C LEU A 119 14.50 -9.17 -12.26
N ARG A 120 14.87 -10.23 -12.98
CA ARG A 120 15.17 -10.14 -14.42
C ARG A 120 13.93 -9.80 -15.24
N VAL A 121 12.78 -10.39 -14.90
CA VAL A 121 11.50 -10.09 -15.55
C VAL A 121 11.05 -8.66 -15.26
N ALA A 122 11.21 -8.19 -14.02
CA ALA A 122 10.92 -6.81 -13.63
C ALA A 122 11.80 -5.75 -14.33
N ARG A 123 12.99 -6.15 -14.83
CA ARG A 123 13.91 -5.27 -15.59
C ARG A 123 13.70 -5.30 -17.10
N ASP A 124 12.70 -6.04 -17.60
CA ASP A 124 12.39 -6.10 -19.02
C ASP A 124 11.97 -4.71 -19.55
N PRO A 125 12.49 -4.24 -20.70
CA PRO A 125 12.12 -2.94 -21.30
C PRO A 125 10.63 -2.76 -21.59
N ARG A 126 9.83 -3.83 -21.63
CA ARG A 126 8.37 -3.75 -21.76
C ARG A 126 7.70 -3.14 -20.51
N PHE A 127 8.39 -3.10 -19.39
CA PHE A 127 7.88 -2.54 -18.13
C PHE A 127 8.22 -1.07 -18.01
N GLU A 128 7.22 -0.26 -17.69
CA GLU A 128 7.39 1.14 -17.37
C GLU A 128 7.79 1.28 -15.90
N ARG A 129 8.91 1.97 -15.63
CA ARG A 129 9.33 2.26 -14.26
C ARG A 129 8.71 3.57 -13.79
N LEU A 130 8.04 3.52 -12.64
CA LEU A 130 7.39 4.67 -12.04
C LEU A 130 8.20 5.14 -10.82
N PRO A 131 8.75 6.37 -10.86
CA PRO A 131 9.53 6.89 -9.76
C PRO A 131 8.66 7.13 -8.53
N CYS A 132 9.20 6.82 -7.35
CA CYS A 132 8.51 7.06 -6.09
C CYS A 132 9.02 8.30 -5.37
N THR A 133 8.11 9.08 -4.79
CA THR A 133 8.41 10.36 -4.09
C THR A 133 8.51 10.24 -2.56
N HIS A 134 8.46 9.02 -2.02
CA HIS A 134 8.50 8.76 -0.58
C HIS A 134 9.85 8.17 -0.12
N LYS A 135 10.18 8.33 1.16
CA LYS A 135 11.36 7.71 1.75
C LYS A 135 11.01 6.35 2.35
N GLY A 136 11.52 5.27 1.74
CA GLY A 136 11.60 3.94 2.35
C GLY A 136 10.28 3.35 2.88
N THR A 137 9.15 3.64 2.23
CA THR A 137 7.84 3.11 2.63
C THR A 137 7.62 1.69 2.10
N TYR A 138 6.72 0.96 2.73
CA TYR A 138 6.22 -0.34 2.24
C TYR A 138 5.60 -0.20 0.85
N ALA A 139 5.80 -1.19 -0.03
CA ALA A 139 5.25 -1.15 -1.39
C ALA A 139 3.71 -1.10 -1.40
N ASP A 140 3.04 -1.80 -0.49
CA ASP A 140 1.58 -1.80 -0.38
C ASP A 140 1.02 -0.39 -0.17
N ASP A 141 1.65 0.37 0.72
CA ASP A 141 1.24 1.75 1.02
C ASP A 141 1.53 2.67 -0.17
N CYS A 142 2.66 2.48 -0.86
CA CYS A 142 2.98 3.17 -2.10
C CYS A 142 1.91 2.97 -3.17
N LEU A 143 1.54 1.71 -3.42
CA LEU A 143 0.52 1.34 -4.41
C LEU A 143 -0.84 1.93 -4.03
N ALA A 144 -1.26 1.78 -2.78
CA ALA A 144 -2.53 2.33 -2.31
C ALA A 144 -2.59 3.86 -2.44
N GLN A 145 -1.52 4.58 -2.07
CA GLN A 145 -1.45 6.04 -2.20
C GLN A 145 -1.48 6.49 -3.66
N ARG A 146 -0.66 5.86 -4.52
CA ARG A 146 -0.58 6.20 -5.94
C ARG A 146 -1.93 6.05 -6.64
N VAL A 147 -2.62 4.96 -6.35
CA VAL A 147 -3.92 4.65 -6.94
C VAL A 147 -5.04 5.55 -6.38
N THR A 148 -4.91 5.97 -5.11
CA THR A 148 -5.84 6.95 -4.51
C THR A 148 -5.71 8.32 -5.18
N GLN A 149 -4.47 8.75 -5.47
CA GLN A 149 -4.19 10.02 -6.14
C GLN A 149 -4.56 9.97 -7.62
N HIS A 150 -4.17 8.91 -8.32
CA HIS A 150 -4.35 8.75 -9.75
C HIS A 150 -5.15 7.47 -10.02
N LYS A 151 -6.41 7.65 -10.40
CA LYS A 151 -7.33 6.53 -10.70
C LYS A 151 -7.18 6.01 -12.14
N CYS A 152 -6.01 6.11 -12.74
CA CYS A 152 -5.73 5.67 -14.11
C CYS A 152 -4.97 4.33 -14.18
N TYR A 153 -4.99 3.56 -13.09
CA TYR A 153 -4.25 2.31 -12.96
C TYR A 153 -5.17 1.12 -12.63
N ILE A 154 -4.81 -0.04 -13.17
CA ILE A 154 -5.26 -1.35 -12.70
C ILE A 154 -4.20 -1.88 -11.74
N VAL A 155 -4.60 -2.53 -10.65
CA VAL A 155 -3.62 -3.11 -9.71
C VAL A 155 -3.57 -4.62 -9.87
N ALA A 156 -2.38 -5.15 -10.17
CA ALA A 156 -2.12 -6.59 -10.24
C ALA A 156 -1.51 -7.08 -8.93
N THR A 157 -2.34 -7.71 -8.08
CA THR A 157 -1.90 -8.27 -6.81
C THR A 157 -2.67 -9.54 -6.44
N CYS A 158 -1.95 -10.49 -5.83
CA CYS A 158 -2.52 -11.69 -5.25
C CYS A 158 -2.77 -11.55 -3.74
N ASP A 159 -2.27 -10.50 -3.09
CA ASP A 159 -2.36 -10.36 -1.64
C ASP A 159 -3.78 -10.00 -1.16
N ARG A 160 -4.23 -10.66 -0.09
CA ARG A 160 -5.58 -10.51 0.44
C ARG A 160 -5.79 -9.17 1.12
N ASP A 161 -4.79 -8.66 1.83
CA ASP A 161 -4.89 -7.43 2.59
C ASP A 161 -4.82 -6.20 1.66
N LEU A 162 -3.91 -6.21 0.70
CA LEU A 162 -3.85 -5.17 -0.33
C LEU A 162 -5.14 -5.14 -1.17
N LYS A 163 -5.68 -6.30 -1.56
CA LYS A 163 -7.00 -6.38 -2.23
C LYS A 163 -8.10 -5.75 -1.37
N ARG A 164 -8.16 -6.06 -0.07
CA ARG A 164 -9.18 -5.49 0.83
C ARG A 164 -9.06 -3.97 0.92
N ARG A 165 -7.84 -3.42 0.94
CA ARG A 165 -7.57 -1.98 0.94
C ARG A 165 -8.02 -1.33 -0.36
N ILE A 166 -7.61 -1.86 -1.52
CA ILE A 166 -7.97 -1.31 -2.83
C ILE A 166 -9.48 -1.38 -3.08
N ARG A 167 -10.15 -2.44 -2.61
CA ARG A 167 -11.62 -2.56 -2.74
C ARG A 167 -12.40 -1.44 -2.05
N LYS A 168 -11.81 -0.73 -1.09
CA LYS A 168 -12.46 0.44 -0.45
C LYS A 168 -12.42 1.67 -1.37
N ILE A 169 -11.49 1.73 -2.30
CA ILE A 169 -11.33 2.85 -3.22
C ILE A 169 -12.19 2.57 -4.47
N PRO A 170 -13.14 3.44 -4.83
CA PRO A 170 -14.01 3.22 -5.97
C PRO A 170 -13.28 3.47 -7.30
N GLY A 171 -13.65 2.70 -8.33
CA GLY A 171 -13.19 2.91 -9.71
C GLY A 171 -11.85 2.25 -10.07
N ILE A 172 -11.30 1.40 -9.20
CA ILE A 172 -10.02 0.72 -9.45
C ILE A 172 -10.24 -0.78 -9.64
N PRO A 173 -9.89 -1.31 -10.83
CA PRO A 173 -9.90 -2.74 -11.08
C PRO A 173 -8.72 -3.45 -10.42
N ILE A 174 -8.95 -4.71 -10.05
CA ILE A 174 -7.95 -5.57 -9.42
C ILE A 174 -7.73 -6.79 -10.31
N MET A 175 -6.52 -6.98 -10.80
CA MET A 175 -6.11 -8.18 -11.52
C MET A 175 -5.43 -9.15 -10.55
N TYR A 176 -5.82 -10.42 -10.60
CA TYR A 176 -5.25 -11.49 -9.78
C TYR A 176 -5.13 -12.78 -10.59
N ILE A 177 -4.40 -13.75 -10.05
CA ILE A 177 -4.19 -15.04 -10.69
C ILE A 177 -5.17 -16.06 -10.10
N SER A 178 -5.89 -16.76 -10.96
CA SER A 178 -6.80 -17.85 -10.59
C SER A 178 -6.76 -18.94 -11.66
N LYS A 179 -6.68 -20.22 -11.25
CA LYS A 179 -6.68 -21.38 -12.17
C LYS A 179 -5.70 -21.25 -13.35
N ARG A 180 -4.47 -20.78 -13.09
CA ARG A 180 -3.42 -20.51 -14.10
C ARG A 180 -3.84 -19.51 -15.19
N ARG A 181 -4.76 -18.60 -14.91
CA ARG A 181 -5.12 -17.49 -15.79
C ARG A 181 -5.17 -16.20 -14.98
N TYR A 182 -4.99 -15.08 -15.66
CA TYR A 182 -5.29 -13.79 -15.05
C TYR A 182 -6.79 -13.55 -15.14
N THR A 183 -7.33 -13.04 -14.04
CA THR A 183 -8.74 -12.69 -13.89
C THR A 183 -8.80 -11.28 -13.32
N ILE A 184 -9.79 -10.51 -13.73
CA ILE A 184 -9.98 -9.14 -13.26
C ILE A 184 -11.29 -8.98 -12.50
N GLU A 185 -11.22 -8.28 -11.39
CA GLU A 185 -12.36 -7.84 -10.58
C GLU A 185 -12.66 -6.38 -10.92
N ARG A 186 -13.95 -6.01 -10.92
CA ARG A 186 -14.43 -4.60 -10.99
C ARG A 186 -14.05 -3.82 -12.26
N LEU A 187 -13.75 -4.51 -13.37
CA LEU A 187 -13.71 -3.88 -14.68
C LEU A 187 -15.05 -4.17 -15.39
N PRO A 188 -15.93 -3.16 -15.58
CA PRO A 188 -17.28 -3.37 -16.13
C PRO A 188 -17.29 -3.90 -17.55
N GLU A 189 -16.23 -3.65 -18.32
CA GLU A 189 -16.08 -4.07 -19.72
C GLU A 189 -15.34 -5.42 -19.88
N ALA A 190 -14.90 -6.04 -18.78
CA ALA A 190 -14.16 -7.29 -18.86
C ALA A 190 -15.08 -8.51 -18.91
N TYR A 191 -15.17 -9.11 -20.10
CA TYR A 191 -15.91 -10.35 -20.38
C TYR A 191 -15.28 -11.64 -19.78
N GLY A 192 -14.25 -11.52 -18.93
CA GLY A 192 -13.43 -12.65 -18.46
C GLY A 192 -13.50 -12.96 -16.96
N ALA A 193 -14.30 -12.24 -16.18
CA ALA A 193 -14.47 -12.55 -14.76
C ALA A 193 -15.31 -13.84 -14.61
N PRO A 194 -14.83 -14.88 -13.89
CA PRO A 194 -15.71 -15.96 -13.49
C PRO A 194 -16.83 -15.37 -12.62
N ALA A 195 -18.08 -15.74 -12.93
CA ALA A 195 -19.25 -15.40 -12.13
C ALA A 195 -19.07 -15.78 -10.64
#